data_AF-A0A7S2ADB8-F1
#
_entry.id   AF-A0A7S2ADB8-F1
#
_cell.length_a   1.000
_cell.length_b   1.000
_cell.length_c   1.000
_cell.angle_alpha   90.00
_cell.angle_beta   90.00
_cell.angle_gamma   90.00
#
_symmetry.space_group_name_H-M   'P 1'
#
loop_
_entity.id
_entity.type
_entity.pdbx_description
1 polymer ?
#
loop_
_entity_poly.entity_id
_entity_poly.type
_entity_poly.pdbx_seq_one_letter_code
_entity_poly.pdbx_strand_id
1 'polypeptide(L)'
;TVRNTVTVLPKGQQGAQQDSSHLSSQLQDRYREVSSAAAEAQATAKEAIEQAKAAAGDYASPEGLAAAEEMLSPHVSTFNSLMTRLTQSQQGATGALLQQFQHLGTSVRGAHQALTAEMNKLRQSKTQVVMSEKQRQAEEKESGILQDVLNEGTQKTNAAEDAVEKAVITNEMIASGGDDMDEVETAVKQTEEAVQAAQKAVGEARIYLNAKQASSRRFQSETVKQQAAAELSKLQKQLQDAQNKLAPLKTVRQDFQQRAAVQKLIADVLE
;
A
#
# COMPACT_ATOMS: atom_id res chain seq x y z
N THR A 1 -85.20 45.40 45.65
CA THR A 1 -85.30 44.22 44.75
C THR A 1 -83.94 43.96 44.13
N VAL A 2 -83.12 43.12 44.75
CA VAL A 2 -81.79 42.73 44.23
C VAL A 2 -81.90 41.27 43.80
N ARG A 3 -81.86 41.02 42.49
CA ARG A 3 -81.89 39.67 41.91
C ARG A 3 -80.47 39.12 41.92
N ASN A 4 -80.26 38.08 42.71
CA ASN A 4 -79.01 37.34 42.81
C ASN A 4 -79.00 36.27 41.70
N THR A 5 -78.31 36.53 40.59
CA THR A 5 -78.11 35.59 39.50
C THR A 5 -76.96 34.65 39.84
N VAL A 6 -77.29 33.45 40.33
CA VAL A 6 -76.32 32.37 40.55
C VAL A 6 -76.07 31.68 39.21
N THR A 7 -74.95 32.02 38.57
CA THR A 7 -74.47 31.34 37.35
C THR A 7 -73.90 29.98 37.74
N VAL A 8 -74.68 28.92 37.55
CA VAL A 8 -74.22 27.53 37.74
C VAL A 8 -73.32 27.16 36.57
N LEU A 9 -72.01 27.21 36.77
CA LEU A 9 -71.03 26.71 35.81
C LEU A 9 -71.16 25.18 35.67
N PRO A 10 -71.11 24.63 34.45
CA PRO A 10 -71.26 23.20 34.21
C PRO A 10 -70.09 22.41 34.83
N LYS A 11 -70.41 21.40 35.65
CA LYS A 11 -69.44 20.52 36.34
C LYS A 11 -68.41 19.82 35.41
N GLY A 12 -68.62 19.84 34.09
CA GLY A 12 -67.68 19.29 33.10
C GLY A 12 -66.45 20.17 32.80
N GLN A 13 -66.47 21.48 33.08
CA GLN A 13 -65.34 22.36 32.77
C GLN A 13 -64.20 22.31 33.80
N GLN A 14 -64.47 21.90 35.04
CA GLN A 14 -63.44 21.82 36.09
C GLN A 14 -62.52 20.60 35.94
N GLY A 15 -63.03 19.46 35.42
CA GLY A 15 -62.21 18.26 35.18
C GLY A 15 -61.18 18.46 34.06
N ALA A 16 -61.59 19.10 32.96
CA ALA A 16 -60.70 19.35 31.81
C ALA A 16 -59.51 20.26 32.14
N GLN A 17 -59.66 21.21 33.09
CA GLN A 17 -58.57 22.07 33.53
C GLN A 17 -57.57 21.31 34.42
N GLN A 18 -58.02 20.40 35.27
CA GLN A 18 -57.13 19.60 36.11
C GLN A 18 -56.31 18.61 35.28
N ASP A 19 -56.93 17.90 34.34
CA ASP A 19 -56.24 16.94 33.46
C ASP A 19 -55.18 17.62 32.58
N SER A 20 -55.48 18.83 32.07
CA SER A 20 -54.53 19.62 31.28
C SER A 20 -53.32 20.07 32.11
N SER A 21 -53.54 20.48 33.36
CA SER A 21 -52.44 20.89 34.26
C SER A 21 -51.51 19.73 34.61
N HIS A 22 -52.07 18.55 34.86
CA HIS A 22 -51.30 17.35 35.19
C HIS A 22 -50.48 16.85 34.00
N LEU A 23 -51.08 16.81 32.80
CA LEU A 23 -50.36 16.44 31.58
C LEU A 23 -49.21 17.42 31.29
N SER A 24 -49.44 18.72 31.48
CA SER A 24 -48.40 19.74 31.32
C SER A 24 -47.23 19.54 32.29
N SER A 25 -47.52 19.22 33.56
CA SER A 25 -46.48 18.92 34.56
C SER A 25 -45.67 17.69 34.15
N GLN A 26 -46.34 16.61 33.75
CA GLN A 26 -45.67 15.38 33.31
C GLN A 26 -44.74 15.59 32.11
N LEU A 27 -45.17 16.35 31.12
CA LEU A 27 -44.35 16.67 29.95
C LEU A 27 -43.15 17.54 30.32
N GLN A 28 -43.30 18.46 31.28
CA GLN A 28 -42.23 19.30 31.76
C GLN A 28 -41.19 18.50 32.56
N ASP A 29 -41.62 17.51 33.35
CA ASP A 29 -40.72 16.61 34.07
C ASP A 29 -39.94 15.70 33.10
N ARG A 30 -40.62 15.14 32.08
CA ARG A 30 -39.95 14.40 30.99
C ARG A 30 -38.93 15.26 30.26
N TYR A 31 -39.27 16.52 29.98
CA TYR A 31 -38.33 17.46 29.36
C TYR A 31 -37.09 17.66 30.23
N ARG A 32 -37.25 17.88 31.54
CA ARG A 32 -36.12 18.03 32.48
C ARG A 32 -35.23 16.79 32.51
N GLU A 33 -35.84 15.60 32.57
CA GLU A 33 -35.11 14.33 32.59
C GLU A 33 -34.28 14.15 31.30
N VAL A 34 -34.90 14.29 30.13
CA VAL A 34 -34.22 14.14 28.85
C VAL A 34 -33.19 15.25 28.62
N SER A 35 -33.48 16.48 29.04
CA SER A 35 -32.54 17.60 28.96
C SER A 35 -31.31 17.38 29.83
N SER A 36 -31.47 16.83 31.05
CA SER A 36 -30.35 16.49 31.94
C SER A 36 -29.50 15.38 31.33
N ALA A 37 -30.12 14.29 30.88
CA ALA A 37 -29.41 13.18 30.23
C ALA A 37 -28.68 13.63 28.95
N ALA A 38 -29.28 14.55 28.19
CA ALA A 38 -28.65 15.14 27.02
C ALA A 38 -27.43 15.98 27.36
N ALA A 39 -27.50 16.82 28.40
CA ALA A 39 -26.37 17.63 28.84
C ALA A 39 -25.20 16.74 29.31
N GLU A 40 -25.48 15.69 30.07
CA GLU A 40 -24.49 14.73 30.54
C GLU A 40 -23.85 13.94 29.38
N ALA A 41 -24.67 13.41 28.45
CA ALA A 41 -24.17 12.71 27.27
C ALA A 41 -23.31 13.63 26.37
N GLN A 42 -23.67 14.90 26.25
CA GLN A 42 -22.88 15.88 25.50
C GLN A 42 -21.55 16.22 26.17
N ALA A 43 -21.53 16.37 27.49
CA ALA A 43 -20.30 16.65 28.24
C ALA A 43 -19.32 15.46 28.14
N THR A 44 -19.82 14.25 28.44
CA THR A 44 -19.02 13.02 28.38
C THR A 44 -18.50 12.71 26.98
N ALA A 45 -19.31 12.90 25.94
CA ALA A 45 -18.86 12.67 24.57
C ALA A 45 -17.83 13.71 24.10
N LYS A 46 -17.94 14.97 24.53
CA LYS A 46 -16.91 15.99 24.23
C LYS A 46 -15.59 15.62 24.87
N GLU A 47 -15.61 15.21 26.13
CA GLU A 47 -14.41 14.74 26.82
C GLU A 47 -13.82 13.50 26.14
N ALA A 48 -14.65 12.52 25.79
CA ALA A 48 -14.23 11.32 25.07
C ALA A 48 -13.63 11.63 23.70
N ILE A 49 -14.14 12.62 22.96
CA ILE A 49 -13.54 13.08 21.69
C ILE A 49 -12.13 13.63 21.92
N GLU A 50 -11.92 14.44 22.95
CA GLU A 50 -10.59 14.99 23.24
C GLU A 50 -9.62 13.90 23.72
N GLN A 51 -10.08 12.95 24.55
CA GLN A 51 -9.29 11.77 24.94
C GLN A 51 -8.96 10.87 23.75
N ALA A 52 -9.93 10.63 22.85
CA ALA A 52 -9.72 9.83 21.64
C ALA A 52 -8.72 10.51 20.69
N LYS A 53 -8.76 11.83 20.53
CA LYS A 53 -7.74 12.58 19.77
C LYS A 53 -6.36 12.45 20.41
N ALA A 54 -6.26 12.57 21.73
CA ALA A 54 -5.00 12.38 22.44
C ALA A 54 -4.45 10.96 22.27
N ALA A 55 -5.31 9.93 22.33
CA ALA A 55 -4.95 8.54 22.11
C ALA A 55 -4.54 8.26 20.65
N ALA A 56 -5.21 8.87 19.68
CA ALA A 56 -4.86 8.79 18.26
C ALA A 56 -3.53 9.50 17.94
N GLY A 57 -3.13 10.49 18.75
CA GLY A 57 -1.91 11.26 18.57
C GLY A 57 -1.90 12.01 17.24
N ASP A 58 -0.93 11.68 16.38
CA ASP A 58 -0.77 12.22 15.03
C ASP A 58 -1.54 11.42 13.96
N TYR A 59 -2.37 10.45 14.37
CA TYR A 59 -3.07 9.51 13.50
C TYR A 59 -2.10 8.62 12.68
N ALA A 60 -0.86 8.40 13.16
CA ALA A 60 0.12 7.56 12.47
C ALA A 60 0.18 6.11 12.97
N SER A 61 -0.36 5.79 14.16
CA SER A 61 -0.32 4.43 14.71
C SER A 61 -1.68 3.72 14.63
N PRO A 62 -1.72 2.46 14.16
CA PRO A 62 -2.98 1.70 14.11
C PRO A 62 -3.50 1.38 15.52
N GLU A 63 -2.62 1.19 16.50
CA GLU A 63 -2.99 0.94 17.91
C GLU A 63 -3.67 2.15 18.54
N GLY A 64 -3.11 3.36 18.38
CA GLY A 64 -3.70 4.58 18.91
C GLY A 64 -5.07 4.89 18.30
N LEU A 65 -5.21 4.65 16.99
CA LEU A 65 -6.48 4.80 16.28
C LEU A 65 -7.53 3.77 16.72
N ALA A 66 -7.13 2.53 17.01
CA ALA A 66 -8.03 1.51 17.55
C ALA A 66 -8.50 1.85 18.96
N ALA A 67 -7.59 2.29 19.84
CA ALA A 67 -7.94 2.71 21.19
C ALA A 67 -8.91 3.92 21.17
N ALA A 68 -8.66 4.90 20.30
CA ALA A 68 -9.54 6.05 20.09
C ALA A 68 -10.94 5.63 19.59
N GLU A 69 -11.02 4.68 18.65
CA GLU A 69 -12.29 4.13 18.15
C GLU A 69 -13.08 3.43 19.26
N GLU A 70 -12.40 2.65 20.10
CA GLU A 70 -13.00 1.94 21.23
C GLU A 70 -13.58 2.90 22.27
N MET A 71 -12.89 4.02 22.55
CA MET A 71 -13.36 5.07 23.47
C MET A 71 -14.66 5.74 23.00
N LEU A 72 -14.82 5.96 21.69
CA LEU A 72 -15.98 6.69 21.14
C LEU A 72 -17.22 5.81 20.90
N SER A 73 -17.01 4.51 20.67
CA SER A 73 -18.07 3.52 20.41
C SER A 73 -19.26 3.55 21.40
N PRO A 74 -19.07 3.53 22.74
CA PRO A 74 -20.19 3.54 23.69
C PRO A 74 -21.06 4.81 23.56
N HIS A 75 -20.46 5.98 23.32
CA HIS A 75 -21.18 7.25 23.24
C HIS A 75 -22.12 7.32 22.03
N VAL A 76 -21.77 6.66 20.90
CA VAL A 76 -22.67 6.58 19.73
C VAL A 76 -23.96 5.85 20.10
N SER A 77 -23.86 4.77 20.87
CA SER A 77 -25.04 4.04 21.37
C SER A 77 -25.89 4.90 22.30
N THR A 78 -25.26 5.66 23.20
CA THR A 78 -25.95 6.56 24.13
C THR A 78 -26.74 7.64 23.40
N PHE A 79 -26.16 8.26 22.37
CA PHE A 79 -26.86 9.26 21.56
C PHE A 79 -28.04 8.69 20.77
N ASN A 80 -27.93 7.46 20.25
CA ASN A 80 -29.03 6.79 19.58
C ASN A 80 -30.21 6.56 20.55
N SER A 81 -29.95 6.03 21.75
CA SER A 81 -30.97 5.85 22.78
C SER A 81 -31.58 7.17 23.24
N LEU A 82 -30.76 8.22 23.41
CA LEU A 82 -31.21 9.56 23.78
C LEU A 82 -32.12 10.17 22.70
N MET A 83 -31.79 9.99 21.41
CA MET A 83 -32.64 10.46 20.32
C MET A 83 -34.00 9.78 20.34
N THR A 84 -34.06 8.47 20.57
CA THR A 84 -35.32 7.73 20.72
C THR A 84 -36.13 8.25 21.91
N ARG A 85 -35.52 8.43 23.08
CA ARG A 85 -36.17 8.99 24.28
C ARG A 85 -36.69 10.41 24.06
N LEU A 86 -35.93 11.24 23.35
CA LEU A 86 -36.31 12.60 22.99
C LEU A 86 -37.55 12.61 22.09
N THR A 87 -37.56 11.80 21.03
CA THR A 87 -38.71 11.69 20.12
C THR A 87 -39.96 11.20 20.85
N GLN A 88 -39.84 10.23 21.75
CA GLN A 88 -40.96 9.73 22.57
C GLN A 88 -41.46 10.81 23.54
N SER A 89 -40.55 11.54 24.19
CA SER A 89 -40.90 12.57 25.18
C SER A 89 -41.51 13.82 24.58
N GLN A 90 -41.23 14.09 23.30
CA GLN A 90 -41.81 15.20 22.54
C GLN A 90 -43.30 14.94 22.17
N GLN A 91 -43.77 13.69 22.19
CA GLN A 91 -45.15 13.36 21.83
C GLN A 91 -46.14 14.04 22.80
N GLY A 92 -47.07 14.82 22.26
CA GLY A 92 -48.06 15.58 23.04
C GLY A 92 -47.57 16.94 23.54
N ALA A 93 -46.29 17.30 23.35
CA ALA A 93 -45.80 18.63 23.65
C ALA A 93 -46.35 19.68 22.67
N THR A 94 -46.76 20.83 23.18
CA THR A 94 -47.28 21.96 22.39
C THR A 94 -46.68 23.29 22.87
N GLY A 95 -46.87 24.37 22.09
CA GLY A 95 -46.46 25.72 22.46
C GLY A 95 -44.96 25.86 22.76
N ALA A 96 -44.63 26.55 23.86
CA ALA A 96 -43.25 26.83 24.25
C ALA A 96 -42.45 25.56 24.59
N LEU A 97 -43.08 24.55 25.20
CA LEU A 97 -42.41 23.30 25.54
C LEU A 97 -41.97 22.52 24.30
N LEU A 98 -42.78 22.55 23.23
CA LEU A 98 -42.41 21.97 21.95
C LEU A 98 -41.16 22.65 21.36
N GLN A 99 -41.06 23.98 21.45
CA GLN A 99 -39.86 24.71 21.01
C GLN A 99 -38.61 24.31 21.81
N GLN A 100 -38.76 24.07 23.12
CA GLN A 100 -37.67 23.59 23.97
C GLN A 100 -37.19 22.19 23.55
N PHE A 101 -38.09 21.25 23.27
CA PHE A 101 -37.74 19.93 22.73
C PHE A 101 -37.06 20.04 21.36
N GLN A 102 -37.53 20.92 20.47
CA GLN A 102 -36.92 21.14 19.15
C GLN A 102 -35.49 21.69 19.25
N HIS A 103 -35.27 22.64 20.17
CA HIS A 103 -33.94 23.17 20.45
C HIS A 103 -33.00 22.08 20.98
N LEU A 104 -33.47 21.31 21.98
CA LEU A 104 -32.73 20.19 22.53
C LEU A 104 -32.39 19.15 21.45
N GLY A 105 -33.34 18.80 20.59
CA GLY A 105 -33.12 17.87 19.49
C GLY A 105 -32.12 18.36 18.44
N THR A 106 -32.05 19.66 18.21
CA THR A 106 -31.01 20.24 17.34
C THR A 106 -29.63 20.15 17.98
N SER A 107 -29.54 20.43 19.29
CA SER A 107 -28.30 20.32 20.06
C SER A 107 -27.79 18.86 20.13
N VAL A 108 -28.66 17.90 20.46
CA VAL A 108 -28.34 16.46 20.52
C VAL A 108 -27.88 15.95 19.15
N ARG A 109 -28.57 16.34 18.07
CA ARG A 109 -28.14 15.99 16.69
C ARG A 109 -26.77 16.55 16.35
N GLY A 110 -26.48 17.80 16.69
CA GLY A 110 -25.17 18.41 16.43
C GLY A 110 -24.02 17.68 17.15
N ALA A 111 -24.20 17.34 18.42
CA ALA A 111 -23.21 16.57 19.18
C ALA A 111 -23.01 15.15 18.63
N HIS A 112 -24.10 14.46 18.28
CA HIS A 112 -24.04 13.14 17.66
C HIS A 112 -23.32 13.18 16.29
N GLN A 113 -23.57 14.22 15.49
CA GLN A 113 -22.89 14.43 14.21
C GLN A 113 -21.39 14.64 14.39
N ALA A 114 -20.97 15.45 15.36
CA ALA A 114 -19.55 15.66 15.67
C ALA A 114 -18.85 14.36 16.10
N LEU A 115 -19.49 13.58 16.98
CA LEU A 115 -18.98 12.26 17.42
C LEU A 115 -18.85 11.28 16.25
N THR A 116 -19.87 11.20 15.40
CA THR A 116 -19.87 10.30 14.23
C THR A 116 -18.82 10.73 13.20
N ALA A 117 -18.62 12.04 13.01
CA ALA A 117 -17.59 12.56 12.12
C ALA A 117 -16.18 12.17 12.60
N GLU A 118 -15.89 12.27 13.89
CA GLU A 118 -14.60 11.86 14.45
C GLU A 118 -14.39 10.34 14.33
N MET A 119 -15.42 9.53 14.63
CA MET A 119 -15.38 8.07 14.42
C MET A 119 -15.07 7.68 12.97
N ASN A 120 -15.70 8.35 12.00
CA ASN A 120 -15.44 8.09 10.58
C ASN A 120 -14.02 8.50 10.18
N LYS A 121 -13.52 9.62 10.70
CA LYS A 121 -12.14 10.06 10.49
C LYS A 121 -11.13 9.02 11.02
N LEU A 122 -11.32 8.54 12.26
CA LEU A 122 -10.46 7.51 12.86
C LEU A 122 -10.42 6.22 12.03
N ARG A 123 -11.59 5.74 11.57
CA ARG A 123 -11.68 4.53 10.73
C ARG A 123 -10.98 4.67 9.38
N GLN A 124 -11.14 5.83 8.73
CA GLN A 124 -10.47 6.13 7.46
C GLN A 124 -8.95 6.18 7.66
N SER A 125 -8.47 6.92 8.67
CA SER A 125 -7.05 6.99 9.02
C SER A 125 -6.49 5.61 9.33
N LYS A 126 -7.18 4.78 10.12
CA LYS A 126 -6.73 3.43 10.49
C LYS A 126 -6.56 2.55 9.27
N THR A 127 -7.53 2.58 8.35
CA THR A 127 -7.46 1.82 7.10
C THR A 127 -6.27 2.28 6.26
N GLN A 128 -6.06 3.60 6.15
CA GLN A 128 -4.95 4.16 5.39
C GLN A 128 -3.59 3.80 5.99
N VAL A 129 -3.42 3.92 7.30
CA VAL A 129 -2.19 3.57 8.02
C VAL A 129 -1.87 2.08 7.86
N VAL A 130 -2.84 1.20 8.12
CA VAL A 130 -2.64 -0.26 7.98
C VAL A 130 -2.26 -0.64 6.54
N MET A 131 -2.89 -0.01 5.54
CA MET A 131 -2.54 -0.25 4.14
C MET A 131 -1.14 0.26 3.80
N SER A 132 -0.78 1.46 4.28
CA SER A 132 0.54 2.05 4.07
C SER A 132 1.65 1.24 4.75
N GLU A 133 1.43 0.76 5.98
CA GLU A 133 2.38 -0.10 6.69
C GLU A 133 2.57 -1.44 6.00
N LYS A 134 1.48 -2.08 5.56
CA LYS A 134 1.56 -3.32 4.77
C LYS A 134 2.34 -3.11 3.49
N GLN A 135 2.09 -2.00 2.80
CA GLN A 135 2.84 -1.65 1.59
C GLN A 135 4.32 -1.42 1.89
N ARG A 136 4.65 -0.69 2.97
CA ARG A 136 6.04 -0.46 3.40
C ARG A 136 6.75 -1.76 3.77
N GLN A 137 6.10 -2.65 4.51
CA GLN A 137 6.64 -3.96 4.87
C GLN A 137 6.88 -4.84 3.64
N ALA A 138 5.95 -4.82 2.67
CA ALA A 138 6.14 -5.53 1.41
C ALA A 138 7.34 -4.95 0.64
N GLU A 139 7.44 -3.63 0.55
CA GLU A 139 8.55 -2.94 -0.12
C GLU A 139 9.90 -3.23 0.53
N GLU A 140 10.02 -3.17 1.85
CA GLU A 140 11.26 -3.47 2.57
C GLU A 140 11.72 -4.92 2.32
N LYS A 141 10.78 -5.87 2.44
CA LYS A 141 11.07 -7.29 2.20
C LYS A 141 11.46 -7.54 0.75
N GLU A 142 10.70 -7.01 -0.20
CA GLU A 142 10.95 -7.20 -1.63
C GLU A 142 12.22 -6.48 -2.10
N SER A 143 12.55 -5.34 -1.52
CA SER A 143 13.82 -4.63 -1.76
C SER A 143 15.02 -5.48 -1.33
N GLY A 144 14.96 -6.12 -0.16
CA GLY A 144 15.99 -7.08 0.27
C GLY A 144 16.15 -8.24 -0.72
N ILE A 145 15.04 -8.86 -1.14
CA ILE A 145 15.05 -9.94 -2.13
C ILE A 145 15.64 -9.46 -3.46
N LEU A 146 15.27 -8.26 -3.91
CA LEU A 146 15.80 -7.68 -5.14
C LEU A 146 17.31 -7.46 -5.03
N GLN A 147 17.82 -6.95 -3.90
CA GLN A 147 19.25 -6.73 -3.70
C GLN A 147 20.04 -8.04 -3.83
N ASP A 148 19.57 -9.13 -3.24
CA ASP A 148 20.20 -10.44 -3.35
C ASP A 148 20.21 -10.95 -4.81
N VAL A 149 19.08 -10.79 -5.50
CA VAL A 149 18.95 -11.14 -6.93
C VAL A 149 19.91 -10.32 -7.80
N LEU A 150 20.06 -9.03 -7.52
CA LEU A 150 20.95 -8.16 -8.28
C LEU A 150 22.42 -8.49 -8.02
N ASN A 151 22.78 -8.82 -6.78
CA ASN A 151 24.14 -9.24 -6.44
C ASN A 151 24.54 -10.52 -7.18
N GLU A 152 23.71 -11.57 -7.12
CA GLU A 152 23.98 -12.83 -7.81
C GLU A 152 23.91 -12.67 -9.33
N GLY A 153 22.93 -11.90 -9.84
CA GLY A 153 22.82 -11.58 -11.26
C GLY A 153 24.07 -10.86 -11.79
N THR A 154 24.57 -9.88 -11.05
CA THR A 154 25.81 -9.15 -11.38
C THR A 154 27.01 -10.09 -11.40
N GLN A 155 27.16 -10.95 -10.39
CA GLN A 155 28.27 -11.92 -10.35
C GLN A 155 28.25 -12.86 -11.56
N LYS A 156 27.07 -13.37 -11.95
CA LYS A 156 26.93 -14.25 -13.12
C LYS A 156 27.20 -13.51 -14.44
N THR A 157 26.72 -12.27 -14.58
CA THR A 157 27.00 -11.44 -15.75
C THR A 157 28.49 -11.14 -15.87
N ASN A 158 29.16 -10.73 -14.79
CA ASN A 158 30.60 -10.48 -14.78
C ASN A 158 31.40 -11.74 -15.13
N ALA A 159 31.05 -12.90 -14.56
CA ALA A 159 31.70 -14.16 -14.90
C ALA A 159 31.54 -14.53 -16.40
N ALA A 160 30.40 -14.19 -17.00
CA ALA A 160 30.19 -14.36 -18.43
C ALA A 160 31.03 -13.37 -19.26
N GLU A 161 31.10 -12.10 -18.86
CA GLU A 161 31.96 -11.09 -19.48
C GLU A 161 33.44 -11.49 -19.42
N ASP A 162 33.95 -11.88 -18.24
CA ASP A 162 35.34 -12.32 -18.05
C ASP A 162 35.69 -13.52 -18.93
N ALA A 163 34.77 -14.49 -19.06
CA ALA A 163 34.97 -15.64 -19.92
C ALA A 163 35.01 -15.26 -21.42
N VAL A 164 34.19 -14.30 -21.83
CA VAL A 164 34.21 -13.75 -23.20
C VAL A 164 35.52 -12.99 -23.46
N GLU A 165 35.95 -12.14 -22.54
CA GLU A 165 37.22 -11.40 -22.69
C GLU A 165 38.41 -12.35 -22.75
N LYS A 166 38.41 -13.44 -21.96
CA LYS A 166 39.43 -14.49 -22.09
C LYS A 166 39.47 -15.10 -23.50
N ALA A 167 38.31 -15.37 -24.10
CA ALA A 167 38.24 -15.89 -25.47
C ALA A 167 38.76 -14.88 -26.51
N VAL A 168 38.51 -13.58 -26.30
CA VAL A 168 39.05 -12.50 -27.14
C VAL A 168 40.59 -12.48 -27.04
N ILE A 169 41.14 -12.51 -25.82
CA ILE A 169 42.60 -12.50 -25.60
C ILE A 169 43.28 -13.70 -26.28
N THR A 170 42.73 -14.91 -26.12
CA THR A 170 43.30 -16.10 -26.77
C THR A 170 43.22 -16.00 -28.30
N ASN A 171 42.19 -15.35 -28.83
CA ASN A 171 42.07 -15.12 -30.27
C ASN A 171 43.11 -14.11 -30.80
N GLU A 172 43.49 -13.11 -30.00
CA GLU A 172 44.56 -12.17 -30.35
C GLU A 172 45.94 -12.86 -30.42
N MET A 173 46.15 -13.95 -29.66
CA MET A 173 47.38 -14.76 -29.75
C MET A 173 47.54 -15.42 -31.13
N ILE A 174 46.44 -15.80 -31.79
CA ILE A 174 46.45 -16.36 -33.16
C ILE A 174 47.03 -15.34 -34.15
N ALA A 175 46.68 -14.07 -33.99
CA ALA A 175 47.23 -13.00 -34.83
C ALA A 175 48.70 -12.70 -34.51
N SER A 176 49.12 -12.96 -33.27
CA SER A 176 50.48 -12.67 -32.78
C SER A 176 51.50 -13.77 -33.11
N GLY A 177 51.05 -15.01 -33.32
CA GLY A 177 51.93 -16.15 -33.66
C GLY A 177 52.62 -16.05 -35.03
N GLY A 178 52.22 -15.10 -35.88
CA GLY A 178 52.89 -14.82 -37.15
C GLY A 178 52.92 -16.04 -38.09
N ASP A 179 54.12 -16.46 -38.46
CA ASP A 179 54.36 -17.59 -39.38
C ASP A 179 54.60 -18.93 -38.65
N ASP A 180 54.64 -18.94 -37.31
CA ASP A 180 54.80 -20.18 -36.53
C ASP A 180 53.45 -20.92 -36.45
N MET A 181 53.26 -21.88 -37.36
CA MET A 181 52.02 -22.64 -37.47
C MET A 181 51.70 -23.47 -36.23
N ASP A 182 52.71 -23.95 -35.50
CA ASP A 182 52.50 -24.75 -34.29
C ASP A 182 52.00 -23.87 -33.13
N GLU A 183 52.53 -22.66 -33.01
CA GLU A 183 52.05 -21.65 -32.06
C GLU A 183 50.61 -21.22 -32.39
N VAL A 184 50.31 -20.95 -33.66
CA VAL A 184 48.97 -20.55 -34.12
C VAL A 184 47.96 -21.68 -33.89
N GLU A 185 48.29 -22.94 -34.19
CA GLU A 185 47.39 -24.08 -33.95
C GLU A 185 47.08 -24.23 -32.45
N THR A 186 48.08 -24.04 -31.59
CA THR A 186 47.90 -24.06 -30.14
C THR A 186 46.96 -22.93 -29.67
N ALA A 187 47.13 -21.72 -30.19
CA ALA A 187 46.27 -20.58 -29.88
C ALA A 187 44.82 -20.76 -30.37
N VAL A 188 44.61 -21.39 -31.54
CA VAL A 188 43.29 -21.76 -32.05
C VAL A 188 42.58 -22.69 -31.08
N LYS A 189 43.27 -23.75 -30.62
CA LYS A 189 42.70 -24.70 -29.66
C LYS A 189 42.32 -24.03 -28.33
N GLN A 190 43.20 -23.19 -27.78
CA GLN A 190 42.93 -22.44 -26.55
C GLN A 190 41.72 -21.49 -26.71
N THR A 191 41.60 -20.85 -27.87
CA THR A 191 40.45 -19.99 -28.19
C THR A 191 39.15 -20.77 -28.21
N GLU A 192 39.11 -21.95 -28.82
CA GLU A 192 37.90 -22.78 -28.83
C GLU A 192 37.47 -23.23 -27.43
N GLU A 193 38.43 -23.65 -26.60
CA GLU A 193 38.15 -24.01 -25.21
C GLU A 193 37.58 -22.82 -24.42
N ALA A 194 38.16 -21.63 -24.60
CA ALA A 194 37.68 -20.40 -23.99
C ALA A 194 36.27 -20.01 -24.52
N VAL A 195 36.01 -20.15 -25.82
CA VAL A 195 34.70 -19.89 -26.43
C VAL A 195 33.62 -20.81 -25.84
N GLN A 196 33.91 -22.10 -25.65
CA GLN A 196 32.97 -23.03 -25.03
C GLN A 196 32.65 -22.65 -23.58
N ALA A 197 33.67 -22.27 -22.80
CA ALA A 197 33.49 -21.80 -21.44
C ALA A 197 32.63 -20.51 -21.39
N ALA A 198 32.91 -19.55 -22.28
CA ALA A 198 32.14 -18.32 -22.41
C ALA A 198 30.68 -18.57 -22.81
N GLN A 199 30.44 -19.48 -23.78
CA GLN A 199 29.08 -19.87 -24.17
C GLN A 199 28.29 -20.43 -23.00
N LYS A 200 28.92 -21.30 -22.19
CA LYS A 200 28.31 -21.87 -20.99
C LYS A 200 27.96 -20.78 -19.98
N ALA A 201 28.91 -19.92 -19.64
CA ALA A 201 28.71 -18.83 -18.66
C ALA A 201 27.60 -17.86 -19.11
N VAL A 202 27.59 -17.46 -20.40
CA VAL A 202 26.53 -16.62 -20.97
C VAL A 202 25.15 -17.31 -20.88
N GLY A 203 25.09 -18.60 -21.17
CA GLY A 203 23.86 -19.40 -21.07
C GLY A 203 23.31 -19.45 -19.64
N GLU A 204 24.17 -19.73 -18.66
CA GLU A 204 23.80 -19.78 -17.24
C GLU A 204 23.29 -18.42 -16.73
N ALA A 205 24.00 -17.33 -17.03
CA ALA A 205 23.58 -15.98 -16.67
C ALA A 205 22.21 -15.62 -17.30
N ARG A 206 22.01 -15.97 -18.59
CA ARG A 206 20.76 -15.69 -19.30
C ARG A 206 19.56 -16.42 -18.69
N ILE A 207 19.73 -17.71 -18.38
CA ILE A 207 18.69 -18.52 -17.73
C ILE A 207 18.32 -17.91 -16.37
N TYR A 208 19.33 -17.55 -15.57
CA TYR A 208 19.12 -16.92 -14.27
C TYR A 208 18.34 -15.61 -14.38
N LEU A 209 18.80 -14.67 -15.22
CA LEU A 209 18.18 -13.35 -15.37
C LEU A 209 16.73 -13.46 -15.85
N ASN A 210 16.44 -14.35 -16.81
CA ASN A 210 15.08 -14.57 -17.29
C ASN A 210 14.15 -15.14 -16.21
N ALA A 211 14.64 -16.10 -15.42
CA ALA A 211 13.87 -16.67 -14.31
C ALA A 211 13.57 -15.62 -13.23
N LYS A 212 14.55 -14.77 -12.90
CA LYS A 212 14.37 -13.69 -11.92
C LYS A 212 13.48 -12.55 -12.43
N GLN A 213 13.57 -12.20 -13.71
CA GLN A 213 12.67 -11.23 -14.34
C GLN A 213 11.22 -11.71 -14.36
N ALA A 214 10.99 -13.01 -14.57
CA ALA A 214 9.65 -13.58 -14.45
C ALA A 214 9.15 -13.56 -13.00
N SER A 215 10.03 -13.81 -12.03
CA SER A 215 9.70 -13.82 -10.60
C SER A 215 9.39 -12.42 -10.06
N SER A 216 10.13 -11.39 -10.46
CA SER A 216 9.94 -10.00 -10.00
C SER A 216 8.60 -9.40 -10.40
N ARG A 217 7.96 -9.91 -11.47
CA ARG A 217 6.59 -9.52 -11.85
C ARG A 217 5.55 -9.79 -10.76
N ARG A 218 5.87 -10.68 -9.81
CA ARG A 218 4.99 -11.04 -8.68
C ARG A 218 5.20 -10.17 -7.44
N PHE A 219 6.11 -9.21 -7.47
CA PHE A 219 6.26 -8.24 -6.38
C PHE A 219 4.99 -7.41 -6.21
N GLN A 220 4.63 -7.18 -4.95
CA GLN A 220 3.47 -6.42 -4.53
C GLN A 220 3.75 -4.92 -4.59
N SER A 221 4.97 -4.50 -4.23
CA SER A 221 5.40 -3.11 -4.37
C SER A 221 5.65 -2.78 -5.83
N GLU A 222 4.88 -1.83 -6.35
CA GLU A 222 5.05 -1.36 -7.73
C GLU A 222 6.39 -0.64 -7.92
N THR A 223 6.87 0.08 -6.90
CA THR A 223 8.20 0.71 -6.89
C THR A 223 9.30 -0.33 -7.08
N VAL A 224 9.28 -1.41 -6.28
CA VAL A 224 10.30 -2.47 -6.36
C VAL A 224 10.20 -3.23 -7.68
N LYS A 225 8.98 -3.45 -8.20
CA LYS A 225 8.77 -4.10 -9.50
C LYS A 225 9.39 -3.31 -10.65
N GLN A 226 9.21 -1.99 -10.66
CA GLN A 226 9.79 -1.10 -11.67
C GLN A 226 11.31 -1.08 -11.58
N GLN A 227 11.85 -0.97 -10.37
CA GLN A 227 13.29 -1.03 -10.13
C GLN A 227 13.87 -2.38 -10.60
N ALA A 228 13.22 -3.49 -10.26
CA ALA A 228 13.65 -4.82 -10.69
C ALA A 228 13.65 -4.96 -12.21
N ALA A 229 12.63 -4.45 -12.90
CA ALA A 229 12.56 -4.48 -14.36
C ALA A 229 13.72 -3.69 -14.99
N ALA A 230 14.00 -2.48 -14.49
CA ALA A 230 15.07 -1.63 -15.00
C ALA A 230 16.46 -2.26 -14.83
N GLU A 231 16.80 -2.70 -13.61
CA GLU A 231 18.13 -3.24 -13.31
C GLU A 231 18.38 -4.59 -13.98
N LEU A 232 17.39 -5.50 -13.99
CA LEU A 232 17.54 -6.78 -14.69
C LEU A 232 17.67 -6.59 -16.21
N SER A 233 16.97 -5.61 -16.80
CA SER A 233 17.13 -5.28 -18.22
C SER A 233 18.51 -4.70 -18.55
N LYS A 234 19.11 -3.94 -17.62
CA LYS A 234 20.50 -3.47 -17.76
C LYS A 234 21.49 -4.63 -17.79
N LEU A 235 21.36 -5.59 -16.87
CA LEU A 235 22.19 -6.81 -16.85
C LEU A 235 21.98 -7.67 -18.12
N GLN A 236 20.74 -7.79 -18.60
CA GLN A 236 20.45 -8.49 -19.86
C GLN A 236 21.13 -7.84 -21.06
N LYS A 237 21.17 -6.49 -21.10
CA LYS A 237 21.85 -5.76 -22.18
C LYS A 237 23.37 -6.01 -22.15
N GLN A 238 24.00 -5.92 -20.98
CA GLN A 238 25.42 -6.25 -20.81
C GLN A 238 25.73 -7.68 -21.29
N LEU A 239 24.91 -8.64 -20.88
CA LEU A 239 25.05 -10.02 -21.31
C LEU A 239 24.89 -10.20 -22.83
N GLN A 240 23.99 -9.45 -23.46
CA GLN A 240 23.81 -9.46 -24.91
C GLN A 240 25.02 -8.86 -25.63
N ASP A 241 25.61 -7.79 -25.09
CA ASP A 241 26.83 -7.18 -25.63
C ASP A 241 28.02 -8.15 -25.55
N ALA A 242 28.18 -8.86 -24.43
CA ALA A 242 29.17 -9.94 -24.28
C ALA A 242 28.94 -11.07 -25.29
N GLN A 243 27.69 -11.50 -25.49
CA GLN A 243 27.37 -12.50 -26.50
C GLN A 243 27.70 -12.03 -27.93
N ASN A 244 27.49 -10.75 -28.24
CA ASN A 244 27.82 -10.17 -29.54
C ASN A 244 29.33 -10.18 -29.79
N LYS A 245 30.15 -9.89 -28.76
CA LYS A 245 31.61 -10.01 -28.82
C LYS A 245 32.07 -11.45 -29.06
N LEU A 246 31.39 -12.43 -28.46
CA LEU A 246 31.71 -13.85 -28.58
C LEU A 246 31.35 -14.44 -29.96
N ALA A 247 30.34 -13.89 -30.63
CA ALA A 247 29.79 -14.43 -31.88
C ALA A 247 30.83 -14.70 -32.99
N PRO A 248 31.72 -13.75 -33.37
CA PRO A 248 32.72 -13.97 -34.41
C PRO A 248 33.78 -15.01 -34.05
N LEU A 249 34.03 -15.26 -32.76
CA LEU A 249 35.09 -16.18 -32.31
C LEU A 249 34.73 -17.66 -32.50
N LYS A 250 33.46 -17.95 -32.79
CA LYS A 250 32.96 -19.33 -32.91
C LYS A 250 33.46 -20.05 -34.17
N THR A 251 33.92 -19.32 -35.17
CA THR A 251 34.41 -19.86 -36.45
C THR A 251 35.93 -19.91 -36.55
N VAL A 252 36.65 -19.60 -35.47
CA VAL A 252 38.10 -19.38 -35.48
C VAL A 252 38.90 -20.54 -36.11
N ARG A 253 38.54 -21.80 -35.85
CA ARG A 253 39.19 -22.97 -36.46
C ARG A 253 38.92 -23.07 -37.96
N GLN A 254 37.68 -22.82 -38.39
CA GLN A 254 37.34 -22.81 -39.81
C GLN A 254 38.11 -21.70 -40.53
N ASP A 255 38.18 -20.52 -39.93
CA ASP A 255 38.90 -19.37 -40.47
C ASP A 255 40.40 -19.64 -40.57
N PHE A 256 41.00 -20.28 -39.55
CA PHE A 256 42.39 -20.72 -39.57
C PHE A 256 42.66 -21.73 -40.68
N GLN A 257 41.84 -22.79 -40.80
CA GLN A 257 42.01 -23.81 -41.84
C GLN A 257 41.92 -23.23 -43.25
N GLN A 258 41.02 -22.28 -43.48
CA GLN A 258 40.92 -21.59 -44.76
C GLN A 258 42.17 -20.76 -45.06
N ARG A 259 42.69 -20.02 -44.07
CA ARG A 259 43.94 -19.25 -44.22
C ARG A 259 45.14 -20.14 -44.51
N ALA A 260 45.31 -21.23 -43.74
CA ALA A 260 46.40 -22.19 -43.93
C ALA A 260 46.34 -22.83 -45.33
N ALA A 261 45.15 -23.18 -45.83
CA ALA A 261 44.98 -23.70 -47.18
C ALA A 261 45.36 -22.68 -48.26
N VAL A 262 44.99 -21.40 -48.08
CA VAL A 262 45.37 -20.31 -49.00
C VAL A 262 46.89 -20.08 -48.98
N GLN A 263 47.52 -20.06 -47.80
CA GLN A 263 48.97 -19.91 -47.68
C GLN A 263 49.72 -21.05 -48.37
N LYS A 264 49.25 -22.28 -48.21
CA LYS A 264 49.81 -23.44 -48.92
C LYS A 264 49.70 -23.28 -50.44
N LEU A 265 48.53 -22.88 -50.95
CA LEU A 265 48.35 -22.63 -52.38
C LEU A 265 49.26 -21.51 -52.91
N ILE A 266 49.53 -20.47 -52.12
CA ILE A 266 50.46 -19.40 -52.50
C ILE A 266 51.91 -19.91 -52.53
N ALA A 267 52.32 -20.71 -51.54
CA ALA A 267 53.65 -21.33 -51.51
C ALA A 267 53.88 -22.22 -52.73
N ASP A 268 52.90 -23.08 -53.06
CA ASP A 268 52.95 -23.97 -54.22
C ASP A 268 53.02 -23.24 -55.57
N VAL A 269 52.60 -21.96 -55.64
CA VAL A 269 52.65 -21.12 -56.87
C VAL A 269 53.97 -20.34 -57.00
N LEU A 270 54.66 -20.11 -55.89
CA LEU A 270 55.94 -19.38 -55.86
C LEU A 270 57.16 -20.29 -56.05
N GLU A 271 57.01 -21.60 -55.82
CA GLU A 271 57.98 -22.66 -56.20
C GLU A 271 57.90 -23.01 -57.70
#